data_AF-A0A7Y0EJA7-F1
#
_entry.id   AF-A0A7Y0EJA7-F1
#
_cell.length_a   1.000
_cell.length_b   1.000
_cell.length_c   1.000
_cell.angle_alpha   90.00
_cell.angle_beta   90.00
_cell.angle_gamma   90.00
#
_symmetry.space_group_name_H-M   'P 1'
#
loop_
_entity.id
_entity.type
_entity.pdbx_description
1 polymer ?
#
loop_
_entity_poly.entity_id
_entity_poly.type
_entity_poly.pdbx_seq_one_letter_code
_entity_poly.pdbx_strand_id
1 'polypeptide(L)' 'MIVTKKYIKDLREKSFLNISADMEKKILEKFGKETEPDEDGSMNVYSEQDIWEQIRKMMQGKEFS' A
#
# COMPACT_ATOMS: atom_id res chain seq x y z
N MET A 1 1.18 4.92 -8.74
CA MET A 1 -0.15 5.22 -8.16
C MET A 1 0.02 5.48 -6.68
N ILE A 2 -0.70 6.46 -6.13
CA ILE A 2 -0.74 6.70 -4.68
C ILE A 2 -1.98 6.05 -4.06
N VAL A 3 -1.83 5.52 -2.85
CA VAL A 3 -2.94 4.96 -2.09
C VAL A 3 -3.74 6.07 -1.43
N THR A 4 -5.03 6.10 -1.72
CA THR A 4 -5.96 7.01 -1.05
C THR A 4 -6.85 6.26 -0.07
N LYS A 5 -7.47 6.99 0.86
CA LYS A 5 -8.49 6.44 1.75
C LYS A 5 -9.64 5.76 0.99
N LYS A 6 -10.02 6.32 -0.16
CA LYS A 6 -11.04 5.74 -1.04
C LYS A 6 -10.61 4.36 -1.55
N TYR A 7 -9.35 4.24 -2.00
CA TYR A 7 -8.80 2.97 -2.47
C TYR A 7 -8.78 1.90 -1.37
N ILE A 8 -8.38 2.25 -0.14
CA ILE A 8 -8.40 1.31 1.00
C ILE A 8 -9.83 0.88 1.35
N LYS A 9 -10.80 1.80 1.28
CA LYS A 9 -12.21 1.47 1.47
C LYS A 9 -12.70 0.47 0.41
N ASP A 10 -12.39 0.73 -0.86
CA ASP A 10 -12.67 -0.19 -1.97
C ASP A 10 -12.03 -1.56 -1.74
N LEU A 11 -10.79 -1.64 -1.24
CA LEU A 11 -10.13 -2.91 -0.92
C LEU A 11 -10.82 -3.69 0.21
N ARG A 12 -11.32 -3.01 1.24
CA ARG A 12 -12.13 -3.65 2.30
C ARG A 12 -13.42 -4.22 1.74
N GLU A 13 -14.10 -3.48 0.87
CA GLU A 13 -15.40 -3.86 0.31
C GLU A 13 -15.28 -4.94 -0.78
N LYS A 14 -14.23 -4.90 -1.62
CA LYS A 14 -14.08 -5.78 -2.78
C LYS A 14 -13.20 -7.00 -2.56
N SER A 15 -12.21 -6.94 -1.68
CA SER A 15 -11.18 -7.97 -1.56
C SER A 15 -11.25 -8.80 -0.27
N PHE A 16 -12.30 -8.63 0.55
CA PHE A 16 -12.44 -9.29 1.87
C PHE A 16 -11.20 -9.10 2.77
N LEU A 17 -10.39 -8.08 2.51
CA LEU A 17 -9.18 -7.80 3.27
C LEU A 17 -9.58 -7.13 4.58
N ASN A 18 -9.28 -7.79 5.69
CA ASN A 18 -9.51 -7.24 7.02
C ASN A 18 -8.41 -6.22 7.37
N ILE A 19 -8.42 -5.09 6.68
CA ILE A 19 -7.48 -3.99 6.90
C ILE A 19 -7.91 -3.27 8.18
N SER A 20 -7.20 -3.48 9.29
CA SER A 20 -7.45 -2.77 10.55
C SER A 20 -7.16 -1.26 10.42
N ALA A 21 -7.60 -0.45 11.38
CA ALA A 21 -7.30 0.98 11.40
C ALA A 21 -5.79 1.28 11.53
N ASP A 22 -5.06 0.44 12.26
CA ASP A 22 -3.59 0.50 12.34
C ASP A 22 -2.94 0.22 10.98
N MET A 23 -3.43 -0.82 10.30
CA MET A 23 -2.94 -1.21 8.98
C MET A 23 -3.20 -0.13 7.93
N GLU A 24 -4.40 0.47 7.95
CA GLU A 24 -4.77 1.59 7.08
C GLU A 24 -3.79 2.76 7.23
N LYS A 25 -3.41 3.12 8.47
CA LYS A 25 -2.42 4.18 8.72
C LYS A 25 -1.06 3.82 8.13
N LYS A 26 -0.57 2.60 8.33
CA LYS A 26 0.71 2.13 7.78
C LYS A 26 0.72 2.13 6.25
N ILE A 27 -0.38 1.70 5.63
CA ILE A 27 -0.55 1.70 4.17
C ILE A 27 -0.53 3.14 3.64
N LEU A 28 -1.27 4.06 4.27
CA LEU A 28 -1.29 5.47 3.85
C LEU A 28 0.04 6.18 4.10
N GLU A 29 0.75 5.85 5.17
CA GLU A 29 2.07 6.42 5.45
C GLU A 29 3.10 6.01 4.40
N LYS A 30 3.05 4.73 3.98
CA LYS A 30 4.01 4.14 3.05
C LYS A 30 3.68 4.40 1.57
N PHE A 31 2.40 4.40 1.22
CA PHE A 31 1.95 4.47 -0.18
C PHE A 31 1.03 5.66 -0.49
N GLY A 32 0.60 6.41 0.52
CA GLY A 32 -0.28 7.58 0.35
C GLY A 32 0.44 8.89 0.11
N LYS A 33 1.78 8.86 -0.02
CA LYS A 33 2.61 10.00 -0.39
C LYS A 33 3.20 9.75 -1.77
N GLU A 34 3.42 10.81 -2.53
CA GLU A 34 4.26 10.72 -3.74
C GLU A 34 5.64 10.24 -3.32
N THR A 35 6.11 9.16 -3.94
CA THR A 35 7.45 8.65 -3.67
C THR A 35 8.46 9.67 -4.14
N GLU A 36 9.29 10.15 -3.21
CA GLU A 36 10.50 10.89 -3.57
C GLU A 36 11.34 10.03 -4.52
N PRO A 37 12.03 10.65 -5.51
CA PRO A 37 12.97 9.92 -6.33
C PRO A 37 14.03 9.28 -5.44
N ASP A 38 14.36 8.02 -5.71
CA ASP A 38 15.47 7.36 -5.02
C ASP A 38 16.82 8.00 -5.38
N GLU A 39 17.91 7.51 -4.78
CA GLU A 39 19.27 8.05 -4.99
C GLU A 39 19.72 7.97 -6.47
N ASP A 40 19.06 7.16 -7.30
CA ASP A 40 19.30 7.02 -8.74
C ASP A 40 18.40 7.96 -9.58
N GLY A 41 17.54 8.75 -8.94
CA GLY A 41 16.58 9.63 -9.59
C GLY A 41 15.33 8.92 -10.10
N SER A 42 15.15 7.64 -9.76
CA SER A 42 14.00 6.85 -10.18
C SER A 42 12.81 7.11 -9.26
N MET A 43 11.67 7.52 -9.84
CA MET A 43 10.41 7.60 -9.11
C MET A 43 9.85 6.19 -8.96
N ASN A 44 9.65 5.73 -7.74
CA ASN A 44 8.96 4.46 -7.47
C ASN A 44 7.44 4.58 -7.74
N VAL A 45 7.09 4.62 -9.02
CA VAL A 45 5.69 4.63 -9.46
C VAL A 45 5.13 3.23 -9.33
N TYR A 46 4.55 2.91 -8.17
CA TYR A 46 3.89 1.62 -7.98
C TYR A 46 2.67 1.48 -8.90
N SER A 47 2.54 0.35 -9.59
CA SER A 47 1.28 0.01 -10.24
C SER A 47 0.20 -0.35 -9.21
N GLU A 48 -1.07 -0.39 -9.62
CA GLU A 48 -2.16 -0.87 -8.74
C GLU A 48 -1.90 -2.30 -8.24
N GLN A 49 -1.32 -3.15 -9.10
CA GLN A 49 -0.96 -4.53 -8.77
C GLN A 49 0.15 -4.58 -7.73
N ASP A 50 1.21 -3.77 -7.88
CA ASP A 50 2.31 -3.70 -6.90
C ASP A 50 1.79 -3.29 -5.52
N ILE A 51 0.91 -2.27 -5.50
CA ILE A 51 0.29 -1.79 -4.26
C ILE A 51 -0.53 -2.89 -3.61
N TRP A 52 -1.33 -3.60 -4.38
CA TRP A 52 -2.14 -4.71 -3.87
C TRP A 52 -1.27 -5.83 -3.31
N GLU A 53 -0.21 -6.23 -4.02
CA GLU A 53 0.73 -7.25 -3.55
C GLU A 53 1.46 -6.82 -2.28
N GLN A 54 1.88 -5.56 -2.18
CA GLN A 54 2.54 -5.06 -0.98
C GLN A 54 1.59 -5.03 0.21
N ILE A 55 0.37 -4.52 0.05
CA ILE A 55 -0.66 -4.55 1.10
C ILE A 55 -0.93 -5.99 1.55
N ARG A 56 -1.04 -6.92 0.59
CA ARG A 56 -1.24 -8.35 0.88
C ARG A 56 -0.07 -8.94 1.65
N LYS A 57 1.18 -8.67 1.26
CA LYS A 57 2.39 -9.13 1.98
C LYS A 57 2.42 -8.59 3.41
N MET A 58 2.10 -7.32 3.59
CA MET A 58 2.07 -6.70 4.92
C MET A 58 1.00 -7.34 5.83
N MET A 59 -0.16 -7.75 5.28
CA MET A 59 -1.19 -8.43 6.05
C MET A 59 -0.90 -9.90 6.34
N GLN A 60 -0.10 -10.57 5.52
CA GLN A 60 0.27 -11.97 5.74
C GLN A 60 1.33 -12.14 6.83
N GLY A 61 1.77 -11.07 7.49
CA GLY A 61 2.81 -11.14 8.52
C GLY A 61 4.15 -11.64 7.97
N LYS A 62 4.31 -11.71 6.65
CA LYS A 62 5.61 -11.88 5.99
C LYS A 62 6.32 -10.53 6.04
N GLU A 63 6.62 -10.09 7.26
CA GLU A 63 7.78 -9.25 7.47
C GLU A 63 8.96 -10.02 6.87
N PHE A 64 9.62 -9.36 5.94
CA PHE A 64 10.96 -9.66 5.44
C PHE A 64 11.75 -10.53 6.43
N SER A 65 11.76 -11.85 6.18
CA SER A 65 12.74 -12.77 6.77
C SER A 65 13.91 -12.90 5.82
#